data_AF-A0AA91KDB9-F1
#
_entry.id   AF-A0AA91KDB9-F1
#
_cell.length_a   1.000
_cell.length_b   1.000
_cell.length_c   1.000
_cell.angle_alpha   90.00
_cell.angle_beta   90.00
_cell.angle_gamma   90.00
#
_symmetry.space_group_name_H-M   'P 1'
#
loop_
_entity.id
_entity.type
_entity.pdbx_description
1 polymer ?
#
loop_
_entity_poly.entity_id
_entity_poly.type
_entity_poly.pdbx_seq_one_letter_code
_entity_poly.pdbx_strand_id
1 'polypeptide(L)' 'MDNPKTSEIVSLRESLQLSNSIGITAAQDKCADMLHTSRRAWQQWEKGDRKMHPAFWELINIKCAMHTPKS' A
#
# COMPACT_ATOMS: atom_id res chain seq x y z
N MET A 1 -17.90 -1.19 -7.28
CA MET A 1 -16.44 -1.00 -7.12
C MET A 1 -15.98 -2.04 -6.12
N ASP A 2 -15.13 -2.96 -6.53
CA ASP A 2 -14.70 -4.06 -5.68
C ASP A 2 -13.52 -3.65 -4.80
N ASN A 3 -13.43 -4.22 -3.60
CA ASN A 3 -12.27 -4.06 -2.74
C ASN A 3 -11.06 -4.77 -3.38
N PRO A 4 -9.84 -4.23 -3.28
CA PRO A 4 -8.67 -4.93 -3.76
C PRO A 4 -8.49 -6.26 -3.00
N LYS A 5 -7.95 -7.24 -3.68
CA LYS A 5 -7.53 -8.51 -3.09
C LYS A 5 -6.31 -8.26 -2.20
N THR A 6 -6.16 -9.12 -1.19
CA THR A 6 -4.99 -9.11 -0.31
C THR A 6 -3.68 -9.21 -1.10
N SER A 7 -3.67 -10.01 -2.16
CA SER A 7 -2.53 -10.16 -3.08
C SER A 7 -2.15 -8.85 -3.77
N GLU A 8 -3.11 -8.04 -4.19
CA GLU A 8 -2.85 -6.76 -4.86
C GLU A 8 -2.24 -5.75 -3.88
N ILE A 9 -2.74 -5.73 -2.64
CA ILE A 9 -2.21 -4.89 -1.56
C ILE A 9 -0.76 -5.28 -1.24
N VAL A 10 -0.49 -6.59 -1.13
CA VAL A 10 0.87 -7.11 -0.90
C VAL A 10 1.81 -6.76 -2.05
N SER A 11 1.38 -6.97 -3.31
CA SER A 11 2.20 -6.64 -4.49
C SER A 11 2.55 -5.15 -4.57
N LEU A 12 1.61 -4.26 -4.23
CA LEU A 12 1.90 -2.82 -4.19
C LEU A 12 2.96 -2.49 -3.14
N ARG A 13 2.85 -3.06 -1.93
CA ARG A 13 3.86 -2.87 -0.88
C ARG A 13 5.22 -3.41 -1.32
N GLU A 14 5.28 -4.58 -1.96
CA GLU A 14 6.52 -5.17 -2.47
C GLU A 14 7.17 -4.30 -3.55
N SER A 15 6.38 -3.72 -4.44
CA SER A 15 6.87 -2.77 -5.43
C SER A 15 7.50 -1.52 -4.77
N LEU A 16 6.85 -0.97 -3.73
CA LEU A 16 7.41 0.12 -2.93
C LEU A 16 8.67 -0.31 -2.18
N GLN A 17 8.69 -1.52 -1.64
CA GLN A 17 9.84 -2.09 -0.94
C GLN A 17 11.06 -2.16 -1.87
N LEU A 18 10.89 -2.70 -3.08
CA LEU A 18 11.96 -2.87 -4.08
C LEU A 18 12.44 -1.52 -4.63
N SER A 19 11.51 -0.65 -5.05
CA SER A 19 11.85 0.65 -5.66
C SER A 19 12.59 1.59 -4.69
N ASN A 20 12.34 1.47 -3.39
CA ASN A 20 12.98 2.29 -2.38
C ASN A 20 14.15 1.58 -1.66
N SER A 21 14.40 0.31 -1.99
CA SER A 21 15.41 -0.53 -1.32
C SER A 21 15.29 -0.52 0.21
N ILE A 22 14.06 -0.64 0.72
CA ILE A 22 13.77 -0.61 2.16
C ILE A 22 13.30 -1.97 2.69
N GLY A 23 13.29 -2.14 4.02
CA GLY A 23 12.73 -3.33 4.66
C GLY A 23 11.19 -3.36 4.63
N ILE A 24 10.61 -4.54 4.83
CA ILE A 24 9.15 -4.75 4.84
C ILE A 24 8.42 -3.82 5.81
N THR A 25 8.97 -3.63 7.01
CA THR A 25 8.37 -2.77 8.04
C THR A 25 8.27 -1.32 7.59
N ALA A 26 9.36 -0.78 7.01
CA ALA A 26 9.39 0.58 6.49
C ALA A 26 8.49 0.74 5.25
N ALA A 27 8.35 -0.30 4.43
CA ALA A 27 7.41 -0.30 3.31
C ALA A 27 5.95 -0.25 3.80
N GLN A 28 5.60 -1.01 4.84
CA GLN A 28 4.26 -0.97 5.47
C GLN A 28 3.96 0.41 6.08
N ASP A 29 4.93 1.04 6.75
CA ASP A 29 4.80 2.42 7.23
C ASP A 29 4.52 3.38 6.08
N LYS A 30 5.35 3.33 5.02
CA LYS A 30 5.21 4.24 3.88
C LYS A 30 3.84 4.11 3.21
N CYS A 31 3.32 2.89 3.07
CA CYS A 31 1.97 2.66 2.55
C CYS A 31 0.88 3.23 3.48
N ALA A 32 1.04 3.06 4.80
CA ALA A 32 0.12 3.58 5.78
C ALA A 32 0.13 5.12 5.82
N ASP A 33 1.30 5.74 5.77
CA ASP A 33 1.50 7.19 5.74
C ASP A 33 0.89 7.80 4.47
N MET A 34 1.05 7.14 3.32
CA MET A 34 0.39 7.53 2.07
C MET A 34 -1.13 7.57 2.20
N LEU A 35 -1.73 6.79 3.10
CA LEU A 35 -3.18 6.75 3.32
C LEU A 35 -3.62 7.45 4.62
N HIS A 36 -2.71 8.11 5.33
CA HIS A 36 -2.96 8.70 6.64
C HIS A 36 -3.64 7.72 7.61
N THR A 37 -3.15 6.48 7.61
CA THR A 37 -3.64 5.39 8.47
C THR A 37 -2.49 4.79 9.27
N SER A 38 -2.78 3.80 10.12
CA SER A 38 -1.76 3.10 10.90
C SER A 38 -1.17 1.90 10.14
N ARG A 39 0.09 1.56 10.44
CA ARG A 39 0.72 0.31 9.96
C ARG A 39 -0.13 -0.93 10.28
N ARG A 40 -0.79 -0.95 11.44
CA ARG A 40 -1.66 -2.07 11.83
C ARG A 40 -2.86 -2.22 10.89
N ALA A 41 -3.48 -1.11 10.48
CA ALA A 41 -4.57 -1.15 9.49
C ALA A 41 -4.07 -1.70 8.14
N TRP A 42 -2.88 -1.28 7.70
CA TRP A 42 -2.25 -1.84 6.50
C TRP A 42 -2.05 -3.35 6.60
N GLN A 43 -1.46 -3.83 7.69
CA GLN A 43 -1.24 -5.26 7.93
C GLN A 43 -2.54 -6.07 7.99
N GLN A 44 -3.64 -5.50 8.51
CA GLN A 44 -4.95 -6.16 8.49
C GLN A 44 -5.48 -6.31 7.06
N TRP A 45 -5.22 -5.36 6.18
CA TRP A 45 -5.56 -5.49 4.76
C TRP A 45 -4.71 -6.53 4.04
N GLU A 46 -3.40 -6.60 4.33
CA GLU A 46 -2.51 -7.63 3.76
C GLU A 46 -2.90 -9.05 4.18
N LYS A 47 -3.29 -9.23 5.45
CA LYS A 47 -3.72 -10.53 5.99
C LYS A 47 -5.13 -10.93 5.57
N GLY A 48 -5.92 -9.97 5.07
CA GLY A 48 -7.35 -10.17 4.80
C GLY A 48 -8.24 -10.12 6.04
N ASP A 49 -7.68 -9.80 7.21
CA ASP A 49 -8.42 -9.55 8.47
C ASP A 49 -9.45 -8.42 8.29
N ARG A 50 -9.17 -7.47 7.39
CA ARG A 50 -10.06 -6.36 7.03
C ARG A 50 -10.06 -6.13 5.52
N LYS A 51 -11.19 -5.69 4.96
CA LYS A 51 -11.26 -5.21 3.58
C LYS A 51 -10.82 -3.75 3.48
N MET A 52 -9.96 -3.44 2.51
CA MET A 52 -9.57 -2.06 2.20
C MET A 52 -10.68 -1.38 1.41
N HIS A 53 -11.06 -0.15 1.78
CA HIS A 53 -12.06 0.62 1.06
C HIS A 53 -11.58 0.94 -0.37
N PRO A 54 -12.43 0.85 -1.43
CA PRO A 54 -11.99 1.11 -2.80
C PRO A 54 -11.36 2.51 -3.00
N ALA A 55 -11.91 3.54 -2.33
CA ALA A 55 -11.31 4.88 -2.36
C ALA A 55 -9.87 4.95 -1.80
N PHE A 56 -9.52 4.13 -0.80
CA PHE A 56 -8.13 4.04 -0.32
C PHE A 56 -7.25 3.34 -1.34
N TRP A 57 -7.77 2.32 -2.01
CA TRP A 57 -7.06 1.65 -3.09
C TRP A 57 -6.76 2.58 -4.26
N GLU A 58 -7.76 3.34 -4.72
CA GLU A 58 -7.57 4.35 -5.75
C GLU A 58 -6.55 5.41 -5.32
N LEU A 59 -6.66 5.93 -4.10
CA LEU A 59 -5.77 6.96 -3.57
C LEU A 59 -4.30 6.51 -3.52
N ILE A 60 -4.02 5.29 -3.04
CA ILE A 60 -2.63 4.83 -2.96
C ILE A 60 -2.03 4.60 -4.35
N ASN A 61 -2.81 4.08 -5.30
CA ASN A 61 -2.33 3.92 -6.69
C ASN A 61 -1.96 5.28 -7.31
N ILE A 62 -2.79 6.31 -7.11
CA ILE A 62 -2.48 7.68 -7.56
C ILE A 62 -1.20 8.19 -6.89
N LYS A 63 -1.09 8.07 -5.56
CA LYS A 63 0.10 8.55 -4.82
C LYS A 63 1.38 7.82 -5.21
N CYS A 64 1.31 6.51 -5.45
CA CYS A 64 2.43 5.70 -5.94
C CYS A 64 2.86 6.16 -7.34
N ALA A 65 1.91 6.34 -8.27
CA ALA A 65 2.22 6.81 -9.62
C ALA A 65 2.88 8.20 -9.64
N MET A 66 2.50 9.08 -8.72
CA MET A 66 3.11 10.42 -8.57
C MET A 66 4.50 10.40 -7.91
N HIS A 67 4.83 9.36 -7.12
CA HIS A 67 6.11 9.24 -6.41
C HIS A 67 7.17 8.43 -7.18
N THR A 68 6.84 7.91 -8.36
CA THR A 68 7.84 7.33 -9.25
C THR A 68 8.65 8.47 -9.88
N PRO A 69 9.96 8.60 -9.60
CA PRO A 69 10.76 9.62 -10.26
C PRO A 69 10.76 9.35 -11.76
N LYS A 70 10.35 10.37 -12.53
CA LYS A 70 10.46 10.37 -13.98
C LYS A 70 11.94 10.25 -14.32
N SER A 71 12.31 9.16 -15.02
CA SER A 71 13.66 8.96 -15.57
C SER A 71 14.08 10.13 -16.46
#